data_AF-A0A3E3JY60-F1
#
_entry.id   AF-A0A3E3JY60-F1
#
_cell.length_a   1.000
_cell.length_b   1.000
_cell.length_c   1.000
_cell.angle_alpha   90.00
_cell.angle_beta   90.00
_cell.angle_gamma   90.00
#
_symmetry.space_group_name_H-M   'P 1'
#
loop_
_entity.id
_entity.type
_entity.pdbx_description
1 polymer ?
#
loop_
_entity_poly.entity_id
_entity_poly.type
_entity_poly.pdbx_seq_one_letter_code
_entity_poly.pdbx_strand_id
1 'polypeptide(L)'
;MRKIKEQAQEYFSRIPDGHRNAIQRPWDRVVDRTLRAMIEKANNNGDCIINVGDGIYRPVPWDPVDEKEFHEYLNKEDSRANAIQLKRLCMQKTFEGWKNNATYFEHKRETEKFE
;
A
#
# COMPACT_ATOMS: atom_id res chain seq x y z
N MET A 1 11.05 1.14 -21.90
CA MET A 1 10.34 0.32 -20.89
C MET A 1 10.95 -1.06 -20.70
N ARG A 2 11.31 -1.81 -21.76
CA ARG A 2 11.90 -3.18 -21.64
C ARG A 2 13.12 -3.27 -20.70
N LYS A 3 14.09 -2.37 -20.85
CA LYS A 3 15.29 -2.29 -20.01
C LYS A 3 15.02 -2.04 -18.52
N ILE A 4 14.01 -1.22 -18.19
CA ILE A 4 13.62 -0.93 -16.80
C ILE A 4 13.05 -2.17 -16.12
N LYS A 5 12.20 -2.91 -16.84
CA LYS A 5 11.60 -4.15 -16.33
C LYS A 5 12.67 -5.23 -16.13
N GLU A 6 13.63 -5.35 -17.05
CA GLU A 6 14.76 -6.28 -16.94
C GLU A 6 15.64 -5.94 -15.72
N GLN A 7 15.95 -4.66 -15.50
CA GLN A 7 16.68 -4.21 -14.31
C GLN A 7 15.91 -4.50 -13.02
N ALA A 8 14.63 -4.17 -12.95
CA ALA A 8 13.80 -4.47 -11.78
C ALA A 8 13.73 -5.99 -11.53
N GLN A 9 13.66 -6.80 -12.59
CA GLN A 9 13.67 -8.25 -12.50
C GLN A 9 15.00 -8.78 -11.95
N GLU A 10 16.13 -8.20 -12.36
CA GLU A 10 17.45 -8.55 -11.82
C GLU A 10 17.53 -8.30 -10.31
N TYR A 11 17.06 -7.13 -9.85
CA TYR A 11 16.96 -6.85 -8.41
C TYR A 11 16.04 -7.87 -7.71
N PHE A 12 14.87 -8.14 -8.28
CA PHE A 12 13.90 -9.07 -7.71
C PHE A 12 14.46 -10.49 -7.55
N SER A 13 15.14 -10.99 -8.58
CA SER A 13 15.78 -12.31 -8.56
C SER A 13 16.94 -12.43 -7.57
N ARG A 14 17.49 -11.29 -7.12
CA ARG A 14 18.59 -11.23 -6.15
C ARG A 14 18.13 -10.99 -4.71
N ILE A 15 16.82 -10.85 -4.46
CA ILE A 15 16.28 -10.69 -3.11
C ILE A 15 16.66 -11.95 -2.31
N PRO A 16 17.46 -11.84 -1.25
CA PRO A 16 17.91 -12.98 -0.47
C PRO A 16 16.99 -13.23 0.74
N ASP A 17 17.25 -14.34 1.41
CA ASP A 17 16.68 -14.63 2.72
C ASP A 17 17.56 -14.03 3.83
N GLY A 18 16.93 -13.53 4.89
CA GLY A 18 17.59 -12.99 6.07
C GLY A 18 17.94 -11.50 5.99
N HIS A 19 17.72 -10.75 7.08
CA HIS A 19 18.04 -9.32 7.16
C HIS A 19 19.51 -9.00 6.84
N ARG A 20 20.44 -9.89 7.23
CA ARG A 20 21.89 -9.69 7.06
C ARG A 20 22.33 -9.54 5.60
N ASN A 21 21.54 -10.08 4.68
CA ASN A 21 21.83 -10.04 3.25
C ASN A 21 20.96 -9.02 2.51
N ALA A 22 20.15 -8.22 3.22
CA ALA A 22 19.17 -7.34 2.63
C ALA A 22 19.76 -6.47 1.52
N ILE A 23 19.06 -6.42 0.40
CA ILE A 23 19.51 -5.63 -0.75
C ILE A 23 18.97 -4.22 -0.67
N GLN A 24 19.82 -3.27 -1.03
CA GLN A 24 19.42 -1.88 -1.11
C GLN A 24 18.47 -1.63 -2.29
N ARG A 25 17.60 -0.65 -2.12
CA ARG A 25 16.65 -0.25 -3.16
C ARG A 25 17.40 0.31 -4.38
N PRO A 26 16.89 0.11 -5.60
CA PRO A 26 17.42 0.76 -6.78
C PRO A 26 17.42 2.29 -6.62
N TRP A 27 18.52 2.94 -6.99
CA TRP A 27 18.61 4.41 -6.99
C TRP A 27 17.65 5.05 -8.01
N ASP A 28 17.45 4.40 -9.16
CA ASP A 28 16.50 4.84 -10.17
C ASP A 28 15.06 4.63 -9.67
N ARG A 29 14.32 5.74 -9.55
CA ARG A 29 12.94 5.76 -9.02
C ARG A 29 11.94 4.98 -9.88
N VAL A 30 12.17 4.89 -11.19
CA VAL A 30 11.28 4.18 -12.12
C VAL A 30 11.53 2.67 -12.02
N VAL A 31 12.80 2.27 -11.90
CA VAL A 31 13.17 0.86 -11.62
C VAL A 31 12.62 0.43 -10.26
N ASP A 32 12.82 1.24 -9.22
CA ASP A 32 12.29 0.98 -7.87
C ASP A 32 10.76 0.84 -7.86
N ARG A 33 10.04 1.76 -8.52
CA ARG A 33 8.58 1.65 -8.64
C ARG A 33 8.16 0.33 -9.28
N THR A 34 8.89 -0.10 -10.32
CA THR A 34 8.63 -1.37 -11.01
C THR A 34 8.92 -2.56 -10.10
N LEU A 35 10.04 -2.53 -9.37
CA LEU A 35 10.41 -3.56 -8.39
C LEU A 35 9.36 -3.70 -7.29
N ARG A 36 8.88 -2.59 -6.72
CA ARG A 36 7.83 -2.64 -5.67
C ARG A 36 6.53 -3.26 -6.18
N ALA A 37 6.15 -2.99 -7.43
CA ALA A 37 4.97 -3.62 -8.03
C ALA A 37 5.16 -5.13 -8.24
N MET A 38 6.38 -5.57 -8.57
CA MET A 38 6.72 -7.00 -8.63
C MET A 38 6.66 -7.66 -7.25
N ILE A 39 7.20 -7.01 -6.23
CA ILE A 39 7.16 -7.46 -4.83
C ILE A 39 5.73 -7.57 -4.33
N GLU A 40 4.90 -6.54 -4.55
CA GLU A 40 3.48 -6.56 -4.19
C GLU A 40 2.76 -7.73 -4.85
N LYS A 41 2.99 -7.95 -6.15
CA LYS A 41 2.43 -9.10 -6.85
C LYS A 41 2.93 -10.43 -6.27
N ALA A 42 4.21 -10.55 -5.94
CA ALA A 42 4.78 -11.78 -5.38
C ALA A 42 4.16 -12.08 -4.00
N ASN A 43 4.08 -11.07 -3.13
CA ASN A 43 3.47 -11.21 -1.80
C ASN A 43 1.99 -11.61 -1.89
N ASN A 44 1.25 -11.03 -2.83
CA ASN A 44 -0.15 -11.42 -3.09
C ASN A 44 -0.29 -12.85 -3.66
N ASN A 45 0.79 -13.49 -4.08
CA ASN A 45 0.83 -14.87 -4.59
C ASN A 45 1.57 -15.84 -3.66
N GLY A 46 1.83 -15.46 -2.40
CA GLY A 46 2.40 -16.35 -1.38
C GLY A 46 3.89 -16.23 -1.13
N ASP A 47 4.58 -15.25 -1.73
CA ASP A 47 5.94 -14.86 -1.29
C ASP A 47 5.86 -13.99 -0.01
N CYS A 48 6.97 -13.83 0.70
CA CYS A 48 7.07 -12.97 1.87
C CYS A 48 8.31 -12.10 1.76
N ILE A 49 8.17 -10.94 1.12
CA ILE A 49 9.25 -9.97 0.96
C ILE A 49 8.87 -8.70 1.71
N ILE A 50 9.76 -8.27 2.61
CA ILE A 50 9.60 -7.03 3.38
C ILE A 50 10.66 -6.01 3.00
N ASN A 51 10.35 -4.75 3.24
CA ASN A 51 11.25 -3.62 3.02
C ASN A 51 11.29 -2.77 4.29
N VAL A 52 12.36 -2.97 5.07
CA VAL A 52 12.59 -2.37 6.38
C VAL A 52 13.99 -1.74 6.41
N GLY A 53 14.39 -1.08 7.50
CA GLY A 53 15.56 -0.17 7.55
C GLY A 53 16.81 -0.62 6.79
N ASP A 54 17.12 -1.92 6.81
CA ASP A 54 18.31 -2.51 6.19
C ASP A 54 18.16 -2.89 4.70
N GLY A 55 16.96 -2.80 4.13
CA GLY A 55 16.68 -3.03 2.72
C GLY A 55 15.56 -4.03 2.47
N ILE A 56 15.62 -4.70 1.32
CA ILE A 56 14.63 -5.66 0.85
C ILE A 56 15.17 -7.09 1.03
N TYR A 57 14.39 -7.95 1.69
CA TYR A 57 14.74 -9.36 1.90
C TYR A 57 13.49 -10.21 2.22
N ARG A 58 13.66 -11.53 2.28
CA ARG A 58 12.68 -12.48 2.81
C ARG A 58 13.00 -12.86 4.25
N PRO A 59 12.10 -12.61 5.21
CA PRO A 59 12.39 -12.86 6.61
C PRO A 59 12.44 -14.36 6.90
N VAL A 60 13.38 -14.74 7.74
CA VAL A 60 13.60 -16.09 8.24
C VAL A 60 12.84 -16.28 9.55
N PRO A 61 11.81 -17.15 9.61
CA PRO A 61 10.92 -17.24 10.77
C PRO A 61 11.56 -17.61 12.11
N TRP A 62 12.76 -18.20 12.09
CA TRP A 62 13.49 -18.61 13.30
C TRP A 62 14.60 -17.63 13.71
N ASP A 63 14.78 -16.52 12.98
CA ASP A 63 15.66 -15.43 13.40
C ASP A 63 14.82 -14.36 14.13
N PRO A 64 15.07 -14.10 15.43
CA PRO A 64 14.29 -13.14 16.21
C PRO A 64 14.30 -11.72 15.64
N VAL A 65 15.36 -11.33 14.92
CA VAL A 65 15.43 -10.00 14.28
C VAL A 65 14.46 -9.91 13.12
N ASP A 66 14.49 -10.91 12.22
CA ASP A 66 13.61 -10.99 11.06
C ASP A 66 12.13 -11.07 11.48
N GLU A 67 11.80 -11.87 12.49
CA GLU A 67 10.43 -12.01 12.99
C GLU A 67 9.90 -10.68 13.54
N LYS A 68 10.74 -9.96 14.31
CA LYS A 68 10.39 -8.64 14.82
C LYS A 68 10.15 -7.64 13.67
N GLU A 69 11.07 -7.57 12.72
CA GLU A 69 10.97 -6.64 11.58
C GLU A 69 9.78 -6.97 10.67
N PHE A 70 9.48 -8.25 10.48
CA PHE A 70 8.29 -8.73 9.79
C PHE A 70 7.01 -8.21 10.46
N HIS A 71 6.86 -8.38 11.78
CA HIS A 71 5.69 -7.88 12.50
C HIS A 71 5.58 -6.36 12.46
N GLU A 72 6.70 -5.63 12.59
CA GLU A 72 6.70 -4.19 12.42
C GLU A 72 6.26 -3.75 11.01
N TYR A 73 6.67 -4.49 9.98
CA TYR A 73 6.25 -4.24 8.60
C TYR A 73 4.74 -4.49 8.43
N LEU A 74 4.22 -5.61 8.93
CA LEU A 74 2.78 -5.91 8.89
C LEU A 74 1.93 -4.87 9.62
N ASN A 75 2.38 -4.41 10.80
CA ASN A 75 1.66 -3.37 11.55
C ASN A 75 1.58 -2.05 10.78
N LYS A 76 2.63 -1.72 10.00
CA LYS A 76 2.62 -0.55 9.10
C LYS A 76 1.64 -0.74 7.94
N GLU A 77 1.57 -1.93 7.36
CA GLU A 77 0.59 -2.24 6.30
C GLU A 77 -0.85 -2.19 6.83
N ASP A 78 -1.13 -2.76 8.00
CA ASP A 78 -2.45 -2.70 8.64
C ASP A 78 -2.86 -1.24 8.93
N SER A 79 -1.93 -0.45 9.48
CA SER A 79 -2.16 0.98 9.72
C SER A 79 -2.50 1.74 8.41
N ARG A 80 -1.83 1.42 7.31
CA ARG A 80 -2.12 2.00 5.98
C ARG A 80 -3.50 1.59 5.48
N ALA A 81 -3.85 0.31 5.61
CA ALA A 81 -5.17 -0.20 5.23
C ALA A 81 -6.29 0.50 6.01
N ASN A 82 -6.12 0.64 7.33
CA ASN A 82 -7.06 1.33 8.21
C ASN A 82 -7.23 2.82 7.84
N ALA A 83 -6.13 3.52 7.54
CA ALA A 83 -6.19 4.91 7.10
C ALA A 83 -6.94 5.08 5.76
N ILE A 84 -6.72 4.17 4.80
CA ILE A 84 -7.43 4.17 3.52
C ILE A 84 -8.92 3.91 3.73
N GLN A 85 -9.26 2.94 4.58
CA GLN A 85 -10.66 2.61 4.87
C GLN A 85 -11.37 3.77 5.57
N LEU A 86 -10.74 4.40 6.57
CA LEU A 86 -11.28 5.58 7.25
C LEU A 86 -11.54 6.71 6.25
N LYS A 87 -10.56 7.03 5.41
CA LYS A 87 -10.70 8.04 4.35
C LYS A 87 -11.91 7.74 3.45
N ARG A 88 -12.06 6.49 2.98
CA ARG A 88 -13.18 6.06 2.15
C ARG A 88 -14.53 6.28 2.84
N LEU A 89 -14.67 5.86 4.09
CA LEU A 89 -15.92 6.01 4.86
C LEU A 89 -16.28 7.49 5.09
N CYS A 90 -15.29 8.32 5.42
CA CYS A 90 -15.49 9.76 5.55
C CYS A 90 -15.96 10.38 4.23
N MET A 91 -15.32 10.04 3.10
CA MET A 91 -15.72 10.54 1.78
C MET A 91 -17.15 10.13 1.41
N GLN A 92 -17.53 8.88 1.69
CA GLN A 92 -18.89 8.40 1.44
C GLN A 92 -19.92 9.19 2.25
N LYS A 93 -19.70 9.33 3.56
CA LYS A 93 -20.60 10.08 4.45
C LYS A 93 -20.73 11.55 4.02
N THR A 94 -19.63 12.18 3.62
CA THR A 94 -19.64 13.56 3.12
C THR A 94 -20.47 13.68 1.84
N PHE A 95 -20.29 12.77 0.89
CA PHE A 95 -21.05 12.77 -0.36
C PHE A 95 -22.56 12.54 -0.13
N GLU A 96 -22.92 11.60 0.73
CA GLU A 96 -24.32 11.37 1.15
C GLU A 96 -24.92 12.60 1.84
N GLY A 97 -24.15 13.28 2.69
CA GLY A 97 -24.55 14.55 3.31
C GLY A 97 -24.82 15.66 2.29
N TRP A 98 -23.98 15.79 1.26
CA TRP A 98 -24.22 16.73 0.16
C TRP A 98 -25.52 16.41 -0.59
N LYS A 99 -25.77 15.14 -0.89
CA LYS A 99 -26.98 14.69 -1.56
C LYS A 99 -28.23 15.02 -0.74
N ASN A 100 -28.23 14.69 0.55
CA ASN A 100 -29.37 14.94 1.43
C ASN A 100 -29.67 16.44 1.60
N ASN A 101 -28.63 17.26 1.70
CA ASN A 101 -28.79 18.72 1.75
C ASN A 101 -29.38 19.26 0.45
N ALA A 102 -28.89 18.80 -0.71
CA ALA A 102 -29.43 19.22 -2.01
C ALA A 102 -30.92 18.87 -2.14
N THR A 103 -31.31 17.65 -1.78
CA THR A 103 -32.73 17.25 -1.79
C THR A 103 -33.57 18.06 -0.80
N TYR A 104 -33.04 18.37 0.39
CA TYR A 104 -33.73 19.23 1.35
C TYR A 104 -33.97 20.64 0.79
N PHE A 105 -32.97 21.25 0.14
CA PHE A 105 -33.11 22.56 -0.50
C PHE A 105 -34.04 22.55 -1.72
N GLU A 106 -34.13 21.45 -2.45
CA GLU A 106 -35.12 21.28 -3.54
C GLU A 106 -36.53 21.23 -2.98
N HIS A 107 -36.80 20.35 -2.01
CA HIS A 107 -38.12 20.24 -1.38
C HIS A 107 -38.56 21.55 -0.71
N LYS A 108 -37.66 22.24 0.00
CA LYS A 108 -37.97 23.53 0.62
C LYS A 108 -38.37 24.60 -0.40
N ARG A 109 -37.67 24.67 -1.54
CA ARG A 109 -38.00 25.61 -2.63
C ARG A 109 -39.29 25.26 -3.34
N GLU A 110 -39.69 23.99 -3.35
CA GLU A 110 -40.99 23.57 -3.88
C GLU A 110 -42.11 23.98 -2.93
N THR A 111 -41.98 23.70 -1.63
CA THR A 111 -43.00 24.07 -0.63
C THR A 111 -43.24 25.57 -0.54
N GLU A 112 -42.19 26.39 -0.61
CA GLU A 112 -42.29 27.87 -0.59
C GLU A 112 -42.97 28.46 -1.85
N LYS A 113 -43.13 27.68 -2.93
CA LYS A 113 -43.86 28.14 -4.14
C LYS A 113 -45.36 27.83 -4.09
N PHE A 114 -45.80 27.00 -3.15
CA PHE A 114 -47.20 26.60 -2.98
C PHE A 114 -47.87 27.28 -1.78
N GLU A 115 -47.14 28.15 -1.06
CA GLU A 115 -47.67 29.12 -0.08
C GLU A 115 -47.83 30.51 -0.72
#